data_AF-A0A950YEU4-F1
#
_entry.id   AF-A0A950YEU4-F1
#
_cell.length_a   1.000
_cell.length_b   1.000
_cell.length_c   1.000
_cell.angle_alpha   90.00
_cell.angle_beta   90.00
_cell.angle_gamma   90.00
#
_symmetry.space_group_name_H-M   'P 1'
#
loop_
_entity.id
_entity.type
_entity.pdbx_description
1 polymer ?
#
loop_
_entity_poly.entity_id
_entity_poly.type
_entity_poly.pdbx_seq_one_letter_code
_entity_poly.pdbx_strand_id
1 'polypeptide(L)'
;GVERVAVLTADTRVGSAGSSSASRQTYVTGGAVKAACEAVRAQVGTDPRTMTTDELAELLGQEVIEETVEWRHRETYPLDENGQGDAHVQFAFSAHRAVVDVDLELGLVRVVELATVQEVGKAMNPQALEGQIQGGTAQGLGLALLEEIQVKDGRVLNASFTDYLLPTILDMPPMRIEILEHADPEAPYGLKGVGEPPHISTPPAVVAALRAASGRPLARIPVRPEHIVGLETGVSLADLGSLFEHSPWVAEAAWRRRPFATVDELHAALEAAMREAPRERQLELIRAHPELAGREAEEGTLTRESSSEQASAGLDRLSAEELDALRGLNRSYRERFGFPLIACVREHTKDSIIAWGNARLEHSREHEIDIALGEITKIARLRLADLLSGNAS
;
A
#
# COMPACT_ATOMS: atom_id res chain seq x y z
N GLY A 1 38.15 -30.95 -0.57
CA GLY A 1 37.47 -31.88 0.36
C GLY A 1 35.97 -31.99 0.11
N VAL A 2 35.26 -30.87 -0.11
CA VAL A 2 33.80 -30.84 -0.29
C VAL A 2 33.31 -31.54 -1.56
N GLU A 3 34.15 -31.62 -2.59
CA GLU A 3 33.90 -32.36 -3.84
C GLU A 3 33.73 -33.88 -3.64
N ARG A 4 34.10 -34.40 -2.46
CA ARG A 4 33.93 -35.80 -2.06
C ARG A 4 32.71 -36.01 -1.14
N VAL A 5 31.92 -34.97 -0.91
CA VAL A 5 30.70 -35.03 -0.10
C VAL A 5 29.50 -35.11 -1.03
N ALA A 6 28.68 -36.15 -0.87
CA ALA A 6 27.39 -36.25 -1.54
C ALA A 6 26.28 -35.86 -0.56
N VAL A 7 25.49 -34.85 -0.90
CA VAL A 7 24.27 -34.50 -0.17
C VAL A 7 23.10 -35.18 -0.87
N LEU A 8 22.46 -36.13 -0.19
CA LEU A 8 21.30 -36.82 -0.72
C LEU A 8 20.04 -35.95 -0.64
N THR A 9 19.05 -36.23 -1.47
CA THR A 9 17.74 -35.57 -1.41
C THR A 9 17.10 -35.80 -0.05
N ALA A 10 16.59 -34.74 0.58
CA ALA A 10 15.86 -34.85 1.84
C ALA A 10 14.59 -35.70 1.67
N ASP A 11 14.38 -36.63 2.60
CA ASP A 11 13.18 -37.46 2.68
C ASP A 11 12.79 -37.74 4.15
N THR A 12 11.67 -38.42 4.36
CA THR A 12 11.08 -38.65 5.69
C THR A 12 11.62 -39.89 6.41
N ARG A 13 12.63 -40.57 5.89
CA ARG A 13 13.19 -41.79 6.50
C ARG A 13 14.00 -41.50 7.76
N VAL A 14 14.54 -40.29 7.90
CA VAL A 14 15.49 -39.90 8.97
C VAL A 14 14.81 -39.17 10.15
N GLY A 15 13.47 -39.21 10.22
CA GLY A 15 12.69 -38.49 11.23
C GLY A 15 12.38 -37.03 10.84
N SER A 16 11.87 -36.25 11.80
CA SER A 16 11.45 -34.86 11.56
C SER A 16 12.48 -33.86 12.08
N ALA A 17 12.99 -32.99 11.19
CA ALA A 17 13.80 -31.83 11.56
C ALA A 17 12.95 -30.57 11.90
N GLY A 18 11.62 -30.70 11.85
CA GLY A 18 10.69 -29.57 11.86
C GLY A 18 10.69 -28.79 10.54
N SER A 19 10.04 -27.63 10.52
CA SER A 19 9.97 -26.77 9.33
C SER A 19 11.29 -26.06 9.05
N SER A 20 11.59 -25.88 7.76
CA SER A 20 12.66 -25.00 7.28
C SER A 20 12.19 -23.54 7.28
N SER A 21 12.18 -22.93 8.47
CA SER A 21 11.69 -21.57 8.73
C SER A 21 12.46 -20.92 9.89
N ALA A 22 12.11 -19.68 10.25
CA ALA A 22 12.65 -18.94 11.40
C ALA A 22 14.18 -18.71 11.34
N SER A 23 14.73 -18.58 10.13
CA SER A 23 16.16 -18.39 9.85
C SER A 23 17.11 -19.37 10.55
N ARG A 24 16.64 -20.53 11.02
CA ARG A 24 17.44 -21.41 11.89
C ARG A 24 18.19 -22.55 11.19
N GLN A 25 17.88 -22.79 9.92
CA GLN A 25 18.25 -24.08 9.31
C GLN A 25 19.75 -24.33 9.23
N THR A 26 20.53 -23.30 8.90
CA THR A 26 21.98 -23.44 8.73
C THR A 26 22.66 -23.90 10.02
N TYR A 27 22.24 -23.40 11.19
CA TYR A 27 22.85 -23.83 12.45
C TYR A 27 22.24 -25.14 12.97
N VAL A 28 20.95 -25.41 12.74
CA VAL A 28 20.31 -26.67 13.17
C VAL A 28 20.86 -27.86 12.38
N THR A 29 20.76 -27.81 11.05
CA THR A 29 21.26 -28.88 10.19
C THR A 29 22.79 -28.92 10.22
N GLY A 30 23.46 -27.77 10.27
CA GLY A 30 24.91 -27.70 10.42
C GLY A 30 25.40 -28.32 11.73
N GLY A 31 24.65 -28.15 12.82
CA GLY A 31 24.91 -28.79 14.11
C GLY A 31 24.77 -30.31 14.06
N ALA A 32 23.69 -30.81 13.47
CA ALA A 32 23.47 -32.25 13.30
C ALA A 32 24.55 -32.90 12.42
N VAL A 33 24.89 -32.29 11.29
CA VAL A 33 25.97 -32.79 10.40
C VAL A 33 27.32 -32.76 11.11
N LYS A 34 27.63 -31.68 11.85
CA LYS A 34 28.85 -31.60 12.65
C LYS A 34 28.93 -32.73 13.66
N ALA A 35 27.86 -32.95 14.42
CA ALA A 35 27.81 -33.98 15.46
C ALA A 35 27.95 -35.39 14.87
N ALA A 36 27.30 -35.68 13.74
CA ALA A 36 27.45 -36.94 13.01
C ALA A 36 28.89 -37.14 12.52
N CYS A 37 29.53 -36.12 11.91
CA CYS A 37 30.92 -36.21 11.49
C CYS A 37 31.90 -36.44 12.66
N GLU A 38 31.62 -35.85 13.83
CA GLU A 38 32.43 -36.07 15.04
C GLU A 38 32.27 -37.49 15.60
N ALA A 39 31.05 -38.05 15.54
CA ALA A 39 30.79 -39.44 15.90
C ALA A 39 31.51 -40.42 14.96
N VAL A 40 31.46 -40.19 13.64
CA VAL A 40 32.23 -40.96 12.65
C VAL A 40 33.72 -40.89 12.96
N ARG A 41 34.25 -39.68 13.21
CA ARG A 41 35.67 -39.49 13.54
C ARG A 41 36.08 -40.26 14.80
N ALA A 42 35.21 -40.31 15.81
CA ALA A 42 35.49 -41.05 17.04
C ALA A 42 35.61 -42.56 16.80
N GLN A 43 34.78 -43.13 15.90
CA GLN A 43 34.87 -44.55 15.53
C GLN A 43 36.10 -44.89 14.70
N VAL A 44 36.57 -43.99 13.84
CA VAL A 44 37.84 -44.17 13.11
C VAL A 44 39.02 -44.34 14.08
N GLY A 45 38.93 -43.83 15.31
CA GLY A 45 39.91 -44.08 16.39
C GLY A 45 41.24 -43.34 16.24
N THR A 46 41.45 -42.62 15.14
CA THR A 46 42.58 -41.73 14.87
C THR A 46 42.07 -40.46 14.20
N ASP A 47 42.88 -39.39 14.15
CA ASP A 47 42.51 -38.16 13.46
C ASP A 47 42.68 -38.33 11.93
N PRO A 48 41.60 -38.44 11.15
CA PRO A 48 41.70 -38.68 9.70
C PRO A 48 42.38 -37.50 8.98
N ARG A 49 42.45 -36.31 9.61
CA ARG A 49 43.08 -35.12 9.05
C ARG A 49 44.61 -35.23 8.98
N THR A 50 45.21 -36.16 9.72
CA THR A 50 46.64 -36.42 9.67
C THR A 50 47.01 -37.54 8.69
N MET A 51 46.03 -38.07 7.95
CA MET A 51 46.18 -39.18 7.03
C MET A 51 45.91 -38.73 5.59
N THR A 52 46.59 -39.37 4.64
CA THR A 52 46.24 -39.31 3.23
C THR A 52 44.98 -40.15 2.96
N THR A 53 44.39 -39.96 1.78
CA THR A 53 43.20 -40.74 1.38
C THR A 53 43.51 -42.23 1.27
N ASP A 54 44.72 -42.59 0.82
CA ASP A 54 45.13 -43.99 0.66
C ASP A 54 45.36 -44.65 2.03
N GLU A 55 46.00 -43.96 2.98
CA GLU A 55 46.16 -44.45 4.35
C GLU A 55 44.82 -44.62 5.07
N LEU A 56 43.88 -43.70 4.84
CA LEU A 56 42.52 -43.81 5.40
C LEU A 56 41.75 -44.97 4.75
N ALA A 57 41.92 -45.19 3.44
CA ALA A 57 41.31 -46.33 2.75
C ALA A 57 41.91 -47.67 3.19
N GLU A 58 43.22 -47.73 3.47
CA GLU A 58 43.88 -48.91 4.03
C GLU A 58 43.40 -49.19 5.46
N LEU A 59 43.26 -48.14 6.28
CA LEU A 59 42.75 -48.25 7.65
C LEU A 59 41.32 -48.78 7.68
N LEU A 60 40.44 -48.26 6.84
CA LEU A 60 39.02 -48.64 6.81
C LEU A 60 38.77 -49.94 6.01
N GLY A 61 39.63 -50.28 5.06
CA GLY A 61 39.42 -51.42 4.17
C GLY A 61 38.09 -51.31 3.40
N GLN A 62 37.16 -52.25 3.66
CA GLN A 62 35.79 -52.23 3.12
C GLN A 62 34.73 -51.82 4.15
N GLU A 63 35.14 -51.41 5.35
CA GLU A 63 34.24 -50.99 6.41
C GLU A 63 33.58 -49.66 6.06
N VAL A 64 32.25 -49.60 6.23
CA VAL A 64 31.46 -48.38 6.10
C VAL A 64 31.05 -47.96 7.50
N ILE A 65 31.52 -46.79 7.91
CA ILE A 65 31.12 -46.17 9.17
C ILE A 65 29.90 -45.28 8.90
N GLU A 66 28.80 -45.60 9.55
CA GLU A 66 27.53 -44.87 9.44
C GLU A 66 27.07 -44.41 10.83
N GLU A 67 26.73 -43.14 10.95
CA GLU A 67 26.26 -42.55 12.20
C GLU A 67 24.97 -41.76 11.98
N THR A 68 24.02 -41.95 12.88
CA THR A 68 22.79 -41.16 12.95
C THR A 68 22.75 -40.45 14.29
N VAL A 69 22.78 -39.12 14.24
CA VAL A 69 22.81 -38.27 15.43
C VAL A 69 21.62 -37.31 15.43
N GLU A 70 20.94 -37.23 16.57
CA GLU A 70 19.96 -36.20 16.82
C GLU A 70 20.61 -35.04 17.57
N TRP A 71 20.55 -33.84 16.99
CA TRP A 71 21.12 -32.63 17.58
C TRP A 71 20.01 -31.64 17.94
N ARG A 72 20.12 -31.03 19.12
CA ARG A 72 19.22 -29.96 19.57
C ARG A 72 20.04 -28.74 19.93
N HIS A 73 19.50 -27.58 19.60
CA HIS A 73 19.99 -26.32 20.14
C HIS A 73 19.68 -26.22 21.63
N ARG A 74 20.25 -25.22 22.30
CA ARG A 74 19.95 -24.92 23.71
C ARG A 74 18.45 -24.79 23.97
N GLU A 75 18.00 -25.21 25.14
CA GLU A 75 16.59 -25.09 25.52
C GLU A 75 16.15 -23.62 25.57
N THR A 76 14.86 -23.42 25.28
CA THR A 76 14.18 -22.14 25.43
C THR A 76 12.95 -22.34 26.30
N TYR A 77 12.59 -21.32 27.09
CA TYR A 77 11.50 -21.38 28.04
C TYR A 77 10.39 -20.39 27.68
N PRO A 78 9.11 -20.70 27.97
CA PRO A 78 8.02 -19.74 27.78
C PRO A 78 8.27 -18.43 28.55
N LEU A 79 7.73 -17.34 28.03
CA LEU A 79 7.71 -16.07 28.74
C LEU A 79 6.78 -16.18 29.97
N ASP A 80 7.13 -15.50 31.06
CA ASP A 80 6.32 -15.36 32.25
C ASP A 80 5.15 -14.37 32.05
N GLU A 81 4.35 -14.15 33.11
CA GLU A 81 3.21 -13.22 33.09
C GLU A 81 3.57 -11.76 32.79
N ASN A 82 4.84 -11.39 32.94
CA ASN A 82 5.39 -10.05 32.63
C ASN A 82 6.11 -10.02 31.27
N GLY A 83 6.03 -11.09 30.48
CA GLY A 83 6.68 -11.21 29.18
C GLY A 83 8.20 -11.41 29.28
N GLN A 84 8.73 -11.87 30.41
CA GLN A 84 10.16 -12.12 30.62
C GLN A 84 10.50 -13.61 30.48
N GLY A 85 11.64 -13.94 29.88
CA GLY A 85 12.14 -15.31 29.81
C GLY A 85 13.10 -15.58 28.65
N ASP A 86 13.82 -16.70 28.73
CA ASP A 86 14.75 -17.15 27.69
C ASP A 86 14.00 -17.88 26.56
N ALA A 87 13.14 -17.15 25.86
CA ALA A 87 12.28 -17.72 24.81
C ALA A 87 12.96 -17.84 23.43
N HIS A 88 14.17 -17.27 23.27
CA HIS A 88 14.87 -17.20 21.99
C HIS A 88 16.26 -17.84 22.04
N VAL A 89 16.56 -18.64 21.01
CA VAL A 89 17.88 -19.27 20.85
C VAL A 89 18.94 -18.23 20.48
N GLN A 90 18.61 -17.22 19.68
CA GLN A 90 19.55 -16.20 19.25
C GLN A 90 18.80 -14.90 18.95
N PHE A 91 19.48 -13.77 19.08
CA PHE A 91 19.00 -12.47 18.60
C PHE A 91 19.82 -12.07 17.38
N ALA A 92 19.15 -11.49 16.38
CA ALA A 92 19.77 -10.91 15.21
C ALA A 92 19.67 -9.38 15.30
N PHE A 93 20.73 -8.70 14.87
CA PHE A 93 20.80 -7.24 14.85
C PHE A 93 21.04 -6.77 13.43
N SER A 94 20.17 -5.90 12.93
CA SER A 94 20.28 -5.30 11.61
C SER A 94 19.82 -3.84 11.68
N ALA A 95 20.52 -2.95 10.98
CA ALA A 95 20.16 -1.55 10.85
C ALA A 95 20.22 -1.18 9.38
N HIS A 96 19.13 -0.59 8.88
CA HIS A 96 19.05 -0.09 7.50
C HIS A 96 18.92 1.42 7.47
N ARG A 97 19.58 2.03 6.48
CA ARG A 97 19.40 3.43 6.09
C ARG A 97 18.93 3.45 4.65
N ALA A 98 17.89 4.24 4.39
CA ALA A 98 17.44 4.55 3.05
C ALA A 98 17.72 6.03 2.73
N VAL A 99 18.01 6.29 1.46
CA VAL A 99 18.00 7.63 0.88
C VAL A 99 16.99 7.62 -0.24
N VAL A 100 16.15 8.65 -0.31
CA VAL A 100 15.05 8.75 -1.27
C VAL A 100 15.05 10.11 -1.94
N ASP A 101 14.72 10.12 -3.22
CA ASP A 101 14.25 11.30 -3.93
C ASP A 101 12.73 11.24 -4.02
N VAL A 102 12.06 12.34 -3.69
CA VAL A 102 10.60 12.41 -3.67
C VAL A 102 10.15 13.65 -4.43
N ASP A 103 9.29 13.45 -5.43
CA ASP A 103 8.50 14.51 -6.02
C ASP A 103 7.28 14.74 -5.12
N LEU A 104 7.25 15.87 -4.41
CA LEU A 104 6.16 16.19 -3.46
C LEU A 104 4.87 16.64 -4.16
N GLU A 105 4.93 17.01 -5.45
CA GLU A 105 3.77 17.40 -6.23
C GLU A 105 3.05 16.19 -6.83
N LEU A 106 3.83 15.23 -7.35
CA LEU A 106 3.31 14.02 -8.00
C LEU A 106 3.25 12.80 -7.08
N GLY A 107 3.95 12.83 -5.95
CA GLY A 107 4.07 11.70 -5.03
C GLY A 107 4.99 10.58 -5.54
N LEU A 108 5.77 10.84 -6.59
CA LEU A 108 6.70 9.87 -7.15
C LEU A 108 7.91 9.70 -6.23
N VAL A 109 8.29 8.46 -5.98
CA VAL A 109 9.38 8.10 -5.09
C VAL A 109 10.43 7.31 -5.85
N ARG A 110 11.70 7.63 -5.63
CA ARG A 110 12.83 6.80 -6.04
C ARG A 110 13.73 6.56 -4.83
N VAL A 111 13.99 5.30 -4.50
CA VAL A 111 15.03 4.96 -3.52
C VAL A 111 16.37 5.03 -4.23
N VAL A 112 17.28 5.88 -3.75
CA VAL A 112 18.57 6.15 -4.42
C VAL A 112 19.73 5.37 -3.81
N GLU A 113 19.64 5.03 -2.53
CA GLU A 113 20.63 4.19 -1.83
C GLU A 113 19.93 3.41 -0.72
N LEU A 114 20.32 2.15 -0.55
CA LEU A 114 20.07 1.37 0.66
C LEU A 114 21.41 0.97 1.26
N ALA A 115 21.57 1.17 2.56
CA ALA A 115 22.74 0.72 3.29
C ALA A 115 22.30 -0.12 4.48
N THR A 116 23.04 -1.18 4.78
CA THR A 116 22.79 -2.01 5.95
C THR A 116 24.07 -2.38 6.68
N VAL A 117 23.95 -2.45 8.00
CA VAL A 117 24.89 -3.14 8.87
C VAL A 117 24.14 -4.29 9.52
N GLN A 118 24.61 -5.52 9.36
CA GLN A 118 23.97 -6.69 9.96
C GLN A 118 24.98 -7.58 10.68
N GLU A 119 24.61 -8.01 11.88
CA GLU A 119 25.32 -9.02 12.64
C GLU A 119 24.85 -10.42 12.20
N VAL A 120 25.81 -11.30 11.88
CA VAL A 120 25.54 -12.53 11.11
C VAL A 120 26.08 -13.81 11.77
N GLY A 121 26.58 -13.72 13.01
CA GLY A 121 27.37 -14.80 13.57
C GLY A 121 28.68 -14.97 12.82
N LYS A 122 29.10 -16.22 12.60
CA LYS A 122 30.19 -16.56 11.69
C LYS A 122 29.67 -16.66 10.25
N ALA A 123 30.28 -15.91 9.33
CA ALA A 123 29.93 -16.02 7.91
C ALA A 123 30.51 -17.32 7.31
N MET A 124 29.67 -18.34 7.10
CA MET A 124 30.08 -19.60 6.49
C MET A 124 30.28 -19.49 4.97
N ASN A 125 29.40 -18.75 4.30
CA ASN A 125 29.47 -18.47 2.87
C ASN A 125 29.15 -16.99 2.64
N PRO A 126 30.17 -16.13 2.49
CA PRO A 126 29.97 -14.68 2.33
C PRO A 126 29.10 -14.32 1.13
N GLN A 127 29.25 -15.02 0.00
CA GLN A 127 28.47 -14.75 -1.21
C GLN A 127 26.98 -15.07 -1.01
N ALA A 128 26.66 -16.23 -0.42
CA ALA A 128 25.28 -16.60 -0.16
C ALA A 128 24.64 -15.68 0.91
N LEU A 129 25.43 -15.28 1.91
CA LEU A 129 25.02 -14.32 2.93
C LEU A 129 24.65 -12.97 2.30
N GLU A 130 25.52 -12.43 1.44
CA GLU A 130 25.26 -11.17 0.74
C GLU A 130 23.97 -11.27 -0.10
N GLY A 131 23.78 -12.39 -0.81
CA GLY A 131 22.56 -12.65 -1.58
C GLY A 131 21.29 -12.71 -0.71
N GLN A 132 21.36 -13.26 0.51
CA GLN A 132 20.23 -13.22 1.45
C GLN A 132 19.92 -11.79 1.90
N ILE A 133 20.95 -11.00 2.20
CA ILE A 133 20.79 -9.60 2.61
C ILE A 133 20.17 -8.77 1.49
N GLN A 134 20.66 -8.93 0.26
CA GLN A 134 20.12 -8.26 -0.92
C GLN A 134 18.68 -8.69 -1.21
N GLY A 135 18.39 -10.00 -1.18
CA GLY A 135 17.06 -10.54 -1.44
C GLY A 135 16.03 -10.11 -0.42
N GLY A 136 16.34 -10.21 0.88
CA GLY A 136 15.45 -9.76 1.95
C GLY A 136 15.23 -8.24 1.90
N THR A 137 16.26 -7.46 1.55
CA THR A 137 16.13 -6.01 1.35
C THR A 137 15.22 -5.69 0.17
N ALA A 138 15.33 -6.41 -0.95
CA ALA A 138 14.43 -6.25 -2.10
C ALA A 138 12.97 -6.53 -1.72
N GLN A 139 12.71 -7.63 -1.00
CA GLN A 139 11.36 -7.93 -0.48
C GLN A 139 10.84 -6.84 0.46
N GLY A 140 11.69 -6.31 1.33
CA GLY A 140 11.31 -5.23 2.23
C GLY A 140 11.03 -3.91 1.50
N LEU A 141 11.77 -3.62 0.43
CA LEU A 141 11.50 -2.47 -0.45
C LEU A 141 10.14 -2.62 -1.14
N GLY A 142 9.86 -3.80 -1.68
CA GLY A 142 8.57 -4.11 -2.29
C GLY A 142 7.41 -3.94 -1.32
N LEU A 143 7.51 -4.49 -0.12
CA LEU A 143 6.52 -4.28 0.94
C LEU A 143 6.34 -2.79 1.31
N ALA A 144 7.40 -1.99 1.23
CA ALA A 144 7.35 -0.57 1.57
C ALA A 144 6.62 0.28 0.52
N LEU A 145 6.70 -0.07 -0.78
CA LEU A 145 6.33 0.83 -1.88
C LEU A 145 5.40 0.22 -2.94
N LEU A 146 5.38 -1.09 -3.12
CA LEU A 146 4.81 -1.74 -4.30
C LEU A 146 3.74 -2.79 -3.96
N GLU A 147 4.04 -3.67 -3.01
CA GLU A 147 3.31 -4.90 -2.77
C GLU A 147 2.09 -4.68 -1.87
N GLU A 148 0.88 -4.83 -2.41
CA GLU A 148 -0.36 -4.84 -1.64
C GLU A 148 -1.37 -5.84 -2.21
N ILE A 149 -1.88 -6.73 -1.37
CA ILE A 149 -3.00 -7.59 -1.75
C ILE A 149 -4.29 -6.79 -1.57
N GLN A 150 -4.99 -6.52 -2.68
CA GLN A 150 -6.28 -5.85 -2.69
C GLN A 150 -7.39 -6.87 -2.45
N VAL A 151 -8.19 -6.68 -1.40
CA VAL A 151 -9.30 -7.57 -1.07
C VAL A 151 -10.61 -6.79 -1.00
N LYS A 152 -11.63 -7.25 -1.73
CA LYS A 152 -13.01 -6.74 -1.64
C LYS A 152 -13.98 -7.92 -1.56
N ASP A 153 -14.90 -7.88 -0.60
CA ASP A 153 -15.91 -8.93 -0.36
C ASP A 153 -15.30 -10.35 -0.27
N GLY A 154 -14.13 -10.46 0.36
CA GLY A 154 -13.40 -11.72 0.52
C GLY A 154 -12.70 -12.24 -0.74
N ARG A 155 -12.65 -11.45 -1.81
CA ARG A 155 -11.97 -11.80 -3.07
C ARG A 155 -10.73 -10.93 -3.29
N VAL A 156 -9.64 -11.58 -3.70
CA VAL A 156 -8.43 -10.89 -4.14
C VAL A 156 -8.67 -10.29 -5.51
N LEU A 157 -8.46 -8.98 -5.64
CA LEU A 157 -8.70 -8.24 -6.89
C LEU A 157 -7.49 -8.27 -7.83
N ASN A 158 -6.28 -8.41 -7.29
CA ASN A 158 -5.02 -8.39 -8.03
C ASN A 158 -4.24 -9.71 -7.91
N ALA A 159 -4.88 -10.82 -8.30
CA ALA A 159 -4.30 -12.17 -8.20
C ALA A 159 -3.32 -12.51 -9.36
N SER A 160 -2.68 -11.50 -9.96
CA SER A 160 -1.78 -11.64 -11.11
C SER A 160 -0.53 -10.79 -10.93
N PHE A 161 0.59 -11.14 -11.56
CA PHE A 161 1.81 -10.31 -11.55
C PHE A 161 1.70 -9.03 -12.38
N THR A 162 0.62 -8.85 -13.14
CA THR A 162 0.33 -7.57 -13.80
C THR A 162 -0.17 -6.55 -12.79
N ASP A 163 -0.96 -6.99 -11.82
CA ASP A 163 -1.69 -6.13 -10.88
C ASP A 163 -1.08 -6.17 -9.46
N TYR A 164 -0.23 -7.16 -9.17
CA TYR A 164 0.58 -7.25 -7.97
C TYR A 164 2.05 -7.03 -8.34
N LEU A 165 2.52 -5.81 -8.09
CA LEU A 165 3.84 -5.36 -8.54
C LEU A 165 4.92 -5.84 -7.58
N LEU A 166 5.76 -6.75 -8.07
CA LEU A 166 7.02 -7.12 -7.40
C LEU A 166 8.14 -6.13 -7.81
N PRO A 167 9.11 -5.86 -6.92
CA PRO A 167 10.31 -5.11 -7.27
C PRO A 167 11.03 -5.70 -8.48
N THR A 168 11.46 -4.83 -9.38
CA THR A 168 12.29 -5.14 -10.55
C THR A 168 13.72 -4.65 -10.36
N ILE A 169 14.60 -4.94 -11.33
CA ILE A 169 15.96 -4.41 -11.34
C ILE A 169 16.03 -2.87 -11.36
N LEU A 170 14.98 -2.20 -11.86
CA LEU A 170 14.93 -0.74 -11.90
C LEU A 170 14.54 -0.12 -10.56
N ASP A 171 13.92 -0.90 -9.67
CA ASP A 171 13.50 -0.46 -8.34
C ASP A 171 14.64 -0.60 -7.32
N MET A 172 15.59 -1.50 -7.56
CA MET A 172 16.68 -1.79 -6.63
C MET A 172 17.83 -0.78 -6.77
N PRO A 173 18.12 0.01 -5.71
CA PRO A 173 19.28 0.89 -5.71
C PRO A 173 20.58 0.11 -5.46
N PRO A 174 21.75 0.73 -5.71
CA PRO A 174 23.01 0.24 -5.17
C PRO A 174 22.91 0.03 -3.66
N MET A 175 23.42 -1.11 -3.19
CA MET A 175 23.36 -1.48 -1.78
C MET A 175 24.75 -1.49 -1.16
N ARG A 176 24.92 -0.78 -0.03
CA ARG A 176 26.12 -0.89 0.81
C ARG A 176 25.86 -1.87 1.94
N ILE A 177 26.66 -2.92 2.05
CA ILE A 177 26.47 -3.97 3.06
C ILE A 177 27.73 -4.03 3.92
N GLU A 178 27.58 -3.81 5.22
CA GLU A 178 28.61 -4.04 6.22
C GLU A 178 28.22 -5.22 7.10
N ILE A 179 29.14 -6.18 7.21
CA ILE A 179 28.90 -7.44 7.91
C ILE A 179 29.65 -7.40 9.24
N LEU A 180 28.92 -7.55 10.34
CA LEU A 180 29.48 -7.73 11.67
C LEU A 180 29.53 -9.22 12.00
N GLU A 181 30.73 -9.80 11.96
CA GLU A 181 30.92 -11.22 12.31
C GLU A 181 31.16 -11.39 13.81
N HIS A 182 30.10 -11.68 14.56
CA HIS A 182 30.16 -12.02 15.98
C HIS A 182 29.67 -13.44 16.23
N ALA A 183 30.59 -14.40 16.09
CA ALA A 183 30.30 -15.82 16.29
C ALA A 183 29.57 -16.07 17.63
N ASP A 184 28.45 -16.80 17.56
CA ASP A 184 27.76 -17.24 18.78
C ASP A 184 28.52 -18.40 19.43
N PRO A 185 29.06 -18.25 20.65
CA PRO A 185 29.86 -19.30 21.29
C PRO A 185 29.08 -20.60 21.53
N GLU A 186 27.75 -20.53 21.61
CA GLU A 186 26.87 -21.67 21.89
C GLU A 186 26.36 -22.33 20.60
N ALA A 187 26.57 -21.72 19.44
CA ALA A 187 26.10 -22.25 18.16
C ALA A 187 27.19 -23.05 17.44
N PRO A 188 26.84 -24.16 16.76
CA PRO A 188 27.76 -24.88 15.88
C PRO A 188 28.43 -23.91 14.89
N TYR A 189 29.76 -23.93 14.85
CA TYR A 189 30.58 -23.04 14.01
C TYR A 189 30.38 -21.53 14.24
N GLY A 190 29.69 -21.12 15.30
CA GLY A 190 29.39 -19.70 15.56
C GLY A 190 28.23 -19.12 14.74
N LEU A 191 27.40 -19.97 14.11
CA LEU A 191 26.42 -19.56 13.12
C LEU A 191 25.20 -18.84 13.72
N LYS A 192 24.61 -17.94 12.93
CA LYS A 192 23.31 -17.31 13.21
C LYS A 192 22.42 -17.29 11.98
N GLY A 193 21.12 -17.10 12.21
CA GLY A 193 20.15 -16.84 11.16
C GLY A 193 20.26 -15.43 10.57
N VAL A 194 20.18 -15.32 9.24
CA VAL A 194 20.45 -14.05 8.53
C VAL A 194 19.39 -13.64 7.51
N GLY A 195 18.44 -14.52 7.19
CA GLY A 195 17.53 -14.34 6.04
C GLY A 195 16.41 -13.33 6.29
N GLU A 196 15.79 -13.38 7.46
CA GLU A 196 14.62 -12.53 7.79
C GLU A 196 14.96 -11.07 8.16
N PRO A 197 16.06 -10.75 8.89
CA PRO A 197 16.31 -9.39 9.36
C PRO A 197 16.27 -8.29 8.27
N PRO A 198 16.86 -8.46 7.07
CA PRO A 198 16.82 -7.44 6.03
C PRO A 198 15.41 -7.08 5.57
N HIS A 199 14.49 -8.05 5.52
CA HIS A 199 13.09 -7.81 5.16
C HIS A 199 12.36 -6.98 6.22
N ILE A 200 12.72 -7.15 7.50
CA ILE A 200 12.08 -6.47 8.63
C ILE A 200 12.53 -5.02 8.74
N SER A 201 13.83 -4.74 8.58
CA SER A 201 14.42 -3.40 8.79
C SER A 201 14.31 -2.49 7.57
N THR A 202 14.15 -3.03 6.36
CA THR A 202 14.07 -2.21 5.13
C THR A 202 12.81 -1.32 5.06
N PRO A 203 11.58 -1.84 5.26
CA PRO A 203 10.37 -1.02 5.19
C PRO A 203 10.40 0.22 6.11
N PRO A 204 10.72 0.09 7.42
CA PRO A 204 10.75 1.26 8.28
C PRO A 204 11.86 2.25 7.90
N ALA A 205 12.99 1.79 7.37
CA ALA A 205 14.05 2.69 6.88
C ALA A 205 13.58 3.53 5.69
N VAL A 206 12.91 2.90 4.71
CA VAL A 206 12.33 3.60 3.55
C VAL A 206 11.25 4.58 4.01
N VAL A 207 10.31 4.14 4.84
CA VAL A 207 9.22 4.99 5.32
C VAL A 207 9.77 6.15 6.17
N ALA A 208 10.78 5.94 7.00
CA ALA A 208 11.42 7.01 7.76
C ALA A 208 12.04 8.09 6.86
N ALA A 209 12.70 7.69 5.77
CA ALA A 209 13.24 8.61 4.78
C ALA A 209 12.12 9.39 4.06
N LEU A 210 11.00 8.73 3.72
CA LEU A 210 9.84 9.39 3.12
C LEU A 210 9.15 10.37 4.08
N ARG A 211 9.04 10.03 5.37
CA ARG A 211 8.52 10.95 6.40
C ARG A 211 9.40 12.19 6.51
N ALA A 212 10.72 12.01 6.50
CA ALA A 212 11.66 13.12 6.53
C ALA A 212 11.56 14.01 5.28
N ALA A 213 11.35 13.43 4.10
CA ALA A 213 11.22 14.16 2.84
C ALA A 213 9.86 14.88 2.69
N SER A 214 8.76 14.22 3.09
CA SER A 214 7.39 14.73 2.89
C SER A 214 6.82 15.50 4.07
N GLY A 215 7.40 15.38 5.26
CA GLY A 215 6.87 15.95 6.51
C GLY A 215 5.60 15.24 7.03
N ARG A 216 5.22 14.12 6.41
CA ARG A 216 3.98 13.39 6.71
C ARG A 216 4.18 12.25 7.69
N PRO A 217 3.12 11.82 8.40
CA PRO A 217 3.21 10.70 9.34
C PRO A 217 3.35 9.34 8.66
N LEU A 218 2.83 9.14 7.43
CA LEU A 218 2.90 7.90 6.63
C LEU A 218 2.78 6.62 7.49
N ALA A 219 1.60 6.40 8.09
CA ALA A 219 1.39 5.32 9.07
C ALA A 219 1.07 3.95 8.45
N ARG A 220 1.02 3.86 7.11
CA ARG A 220 0.64 2.66 6.36
C ARG A 220 1.65 2.40 5.24
N ILE A 221 1.89 1.11 4.98
CA ILE A 221 2.60 0.61 3.80
C ILE A 221 1.68 -0.30 2.97
N PRO A 222 1.89 -0.40 1.64
CA PRO A 222 2.87 0.37 0.89
C PRO A 222 2.53 1.87 0.82
N VAL A 223 3.56 2.70 0.75
CA VAL A 223 3.40 4.14 0.60
C VAL A 223 3.11 4.45 -0.85
N ARG A 224 1.88 4.88 -1.14
CA ARG A 224 1.42 5.23 -2.47
C ARG A 224 1.59 6.73 -2.74
N PRO A 225 1.62 7.19 -4.01
CA PRO A 225 1.74 8.60 -4.34
C PRO A 225 0.72 9.50 -3.63
N GLU A 226 -0.53 9.06 -3.54
CA GLU A 226 -1.62 9.74 -2.81
C GLU A 226 -1.29 10.00 -1.33
N HIS A 227 -0.56 9.11 -0.68
CA HIS A 227 -0.12 9.30 0.70
C HIS A 227 0.93 10.41 0.81
N ILE A 228 1.80 10.56 -0.20
CA ILE A 228 2.85 11.59 -0.27
C ILE A 228 2.27 12.97 -0.62
N VAL A 229 1.27 13.05 -1.49
CA VAL A 229 0.65 14.33 -1.89
C VAL A 229 -0.47 14.78 -0.94
N GLY A 230 -0.98 13.88 -0.10
CA GLY A 230 -2.03 14.19 0.88
C GLY A 230 -3.40 14.12 0.32
N LEU A 231 -3.66 12.95 -0.22
CA LEU A 231 -4.96 12.47 -0.61
C LEU A 231 -5.17 11.18 0.17
N GLU A 232 -5.34 11.28 1.49
CA GLU A 232 -5.67 10.10 2.33
C GLU A 232 -7.01 9.46 1.93
N THR A 233 -7.75 10.13 1.06
CA THR A 233 -9.06 9.79 0.55
C THR A 233 -9.04 8.89 -0.68
N GLY A 234 -7.87 8.64 -1.31
CA GLY A 234 -7.76 7.76 -2.48
C GLY A 234 -8.40 8.29 -3.78
N VAL A 235 -8.59 9.62 -3.87
CA VAL A 235 -9.30 10.29 -4.97
C VAL A 235 -8.34 10.89 -5.98
N SER A 236 -8.51 10.63 -7.27
CA SER A 236 -7.70 11.23 -8.34
C SER A 236 -8.23 12.61 -8.78
N LEU A 237 -7.43 13.36 -9.56
CA LEU A 237 -7.89 14.62 -10.16
C LEU A 237 -9.08 14.38 -11.10
N ALA A 238 -9.06 13.26 -11.82
CA ALA A 238 -10.13 12.90 -12.74
C ALA A 238 -11.44 12.64 -11.97
N ASP A 239 -11.36 11.95 -10.84
CA ASP A 239 -12.48 11.70 -9.94
C ASP A 239 -13.06 12.99 -9.35
N LEU A 240 -12.20 13.96 -9.01
CA LEU A 240 -12.68 15.27 -8.55
C LEU A 240 -13.26 16.13 -9.68
N GLY A 241 -12.75 15.97 -10.90
CA GLY A 241 -13.21 16.71 -12.08
C GLY A 241 -14.67 16.40 -12.45
N SER A 242 -15.13 15.18 -12.18
CA SER A 242 -16.53 14.78 -12.42
C SER A 242 -17.54 15.39 -11.44
N LEU A 243 -17.07 15.95 -10.31
CA LEU A 243 -17.96 16.53 -9.29
C LEU A 243 -18.68 17.81 -9.78
N PHE A 244 -18.14 18.50 -10.78
CA PHE A 244 -18.58 19.84 -11.21
C PHE A 244 -19.04 19.90 -12.67
N GLU A 245 -19.78 18.90 -13.18
CA GLU A 245 -20.49 18.91 -14.49
C GLU A 245 -19.77 19.67 -15.63
N HIS A 246 -18.97 18.95 -16.41
CA HIS A 246 -18.19 19.51 -17.53
C HIS A 246 -17.25 20.68 -17.16
N SER A 247 -17.02 20.93 -15.87
CA SER A 247 -16.16 22.01 -15.36
C SER A 247 -14.98 21.49 -14.52
N PRO A 248 -14.07 20.68 -15.11
CA PRO A 248 -12.92 20.10 -14.38
C PRO A 248 -11.97 21.16 -13.82
N TRP A 249 -12.03 22.39 -14.34
CA TRP A 249 -11.19 23.51 -13.89
C TRP A 249 -11.35 23.81 -12.40
N VAL A 250 -12.52 23.53 -11.80
CA VAL A 250 -12.75 23.72 -10.36
C VAL A 250 -11.85 22.77 -9.57
N ALA A 251 -11.84 21.50 -9.96
CA ALA A 251 -10.98 20.49 -9.38
C ALA A 251 -9.51 20.84 -9.61
N GLU A 252 -9.11 21.20 -10.83
CA GLU A 252 -7.73 21.60 -11.16
C GLU A 252 -7.23 22.80 -10.33
N ALA A 253 -8.09 23.80 -10.10
CA ALA A 253 -7.74 24.97 -9.31
C ALA A 253 -7.64 24.65 -7.81
N ALA A 254 -8.56 23.82 -7.29
CA ALA A 254 -8.48 23.33 -5.92
C ALA A 254 -7.23 22.46 -5.71
N TRP A 255 -6.90 21.60 -6.68
CA TRP A 255 -5.76 20.68 -6.67
C TRP A 255 -4.42 21.38 -6.41
N ARG A 256 -4.28 22.65 -6.81
CA ARG A 256 -3.09 23.47 -6.56
C ARG A 256 -2.95 23.94 -5.11
N ARG A 257 -4.02 23.87 -4.31
CA ARG A 257 -4.04 24.28 -2.88
C ARG A 257 -3.61 23.16 -1.95
N ARG A 258 -3.16 22.04 -2.50
CA ARG A 258 -2.76 20.89 -1.71
C ARG A 258 -1.54 21.17 -0.84
N PRO A 259 -1.39 20.39 0.24
CA PRO A 259 -2.11 19.16 0.59
C PRO A 259 -3.48 19.34 1.27
N PHE A 260 -4.29 18.27 1.33
CA PHE A 260 -5.52 18.22 2.14
C PHE A 260 -5.39 17.11 3.20
N ALA A 261 -5.52 17.45 4.47
CA ALA A 261 -5.48 16.48 5.57
C ALA A 261 -6.84 15.80 5.79
N THR A 262 -7.93 16.43 5.36
CA THR A 262 -9.29 15.92 5.58
C THR A 262 -10.17 16.09 4.35
N VAL A 263 -11.27 15.32 4.28
CA VAL A 263 -12.31 15.49 3.25
C VAL A 263 -12.91 16.89 3.32
N ASP A 264 -13.05 17.45 4.52
CA ASP A 264 -13.58 18.81 4.72
C ASP A 264 -12.62 19.87 4.16
N GLU A 265 -11.31 19.71 4.33
CA GLU A 265 -10.31 20.61 3.72
C GLU A 265 -10.33 20.54 2.19
N LEU A 266 -10.46 19.34 1.62
CA LEU A 266 -10.61 19.16 0.19
C LEU A 266 -11.90 19.82 -0.33
N HIS A 267 -13.02 19.60 0.36
CA HIS A 267 -14.31 20.19 -0.01
C HIS A 267 -14.28 21.72 0.09
N ALA A 268 -13.68 22.27 1.14
CA ALA A 268 -13.49 23.71 1.30
C ALA A 268 -12.60 24.30 0.20
N ALA A 269 -11.55 23.58 -0.23
CA ALA A 269 -10.70 24.01 -1.33
C ALA A 269 -11.44 24.03 -2.68
N LEU A 270 -12.32 23.05 -2.92
CA LEU A 270 -13.19 23.01 -4.11
C LEU A 270 -14.19 24.18 -4.11
N GLU A 271 -14.85 24.44 -2.98
CA GLU A 271 -15.75 25.58 -2.82
C GLU A 271 -15.00 26.90 -3.06
N ALA A 272 -13.83 27.07 -2.45
CA ALA A 272 -13.05 28.29 -2.59
C ALA A 272 -12.56 28.49 -4.04
N ALA A 273 -12.12 27.42 -4.72
CA ALA A 273 -11.73 27.49 -6.13
C ALA A 273 -12.88 27.95 -7.04
N MET A 274 -14.10 27.47 -6.78
CA MET A 274 -15.30 27.89 -7.49
C MET A 274 -15.68 29.35 -7.17
N ARG A 275 -15.69 29.74 -5.90
CA ARG A 275 -16.13 31.08 -5.46
C ARG A 275 -15.14 32.20 -5.77
N GLU A 276 -13.86 31.90 -5.84
CA GLU A 276 -12.81 32.88 -6.19
C GLU A 276 -12.60 33.04 -7.70
N ALA A 277 -13.20 32.16 -8.52
CA ALA A 277 -13.11 32.26 -9.96
C ALA A 277 -13.78 33.54 -10.51
N PRO A 278 -13.32 34.08 -11.65
CA PRO A 278 -13.98 35.19 -12.31
C PRO A 278 -15.47 34.92 -12.54
N ARG A 279 -16.29 35.97 -12.47
CA ARG A 279 -17.75 35.86 -12.58
C ARG A 279 -18.19 35.18 -13.87
N GLU A 280 -17.45 35.35 -14.97
CA GLU A 280 -17.72 34.63 -16.22
C GLU A 280 -17.60 33.11 -16.06
N ARG A 281 -16.55 32.63 -15.37
CA ARG A 281 -16.33 31.19 -15.12
C ARG A 281 -17.38 30.59 -14.19
N GLN A 282 -17.82 31.36 -13.19
CA GLN A 282 -18.92 30.96 -12.32
C GLN A 282 -20.21 30.77 -13.12
N LEU A 283 -20.52 31.70 -14.03
CA LEU A 283 -21.69 31.61 -14.89
C LEU A 283 -21.58 30.47 -15.91
N GLU A 284 -20.39 30.17 -16.44
CA GLU A 284 -20.14 28.99 -17.28
C GLU A 284 -20.46 27.70 -16.51
N LEU A 285 -19.97 27.56 -15.28
CA LEU A 285 -20.25 26.41 -14.41
C LEU A 285 -21.76 26.26 -14.14
N ILE A 286 -22.43 27.35 -13.74
CA ILE A 286 -23.88 27.32 -13.46
C ILE A 286 -24.67 26.92 -14.72
N ARG A 287 -24.27 27.39 -15.90
CA ARG A 287 -24.94 27.05 -17.16
C ARG A 287 -24.68 25.63 -17.64
N ALA A 288 -23.53 25.06 -17.28
CA ALA A 288 -23.18 23.68 -17.59
C ALA A 288 -23.97 22.67 -16.74
N HIS A 289 -24.55 23.11 -15.62
CA HIS A 289 -25.33 22.25 -14.75
C HIS A 289 -26.67 21.85 -15.40
N PRO A 290 -27.05 20.56 -15.37
CA PRO A 290 -28.28 20.10 -16.03
C PRO A 290 -29.54 20.66 -15.37
N GLU A 291 -30.59 20.81 -16.17
CA GLU A 291 -31.90 21.24 -15.66
C GLU A 291 -32.63 20.10 -14.93
N LEU A 292 -33.41 20.49 -13.93
CA LEU A 292 -34.31 19.61 -13.19
C LEU A 292 -35.41 19.09 -14.12
N ALA A 293 -35.47 17.77 -14.32
CA ALA A 293 -36.33 17.13 -15.32
C ALA A 293 -36.20 17.78 -16.71
N GLY A 294 -34.97 18.19 -17.07
CA GLY A 294 -34.64 18.80 -18.34
C GLY A 294 -34.74 17.83 -19.52
N ARG A 295 -34.49 18.37 -20.71
CA ARG A 295 -34.51 17.58 -21.96
C ARG A 295 -33.47 16.46 -21.95
N GLU A 296 -32.36 16.69 -21.26
CA GLU A 296 -31.29 15.72 -21.03
C GLU A 296 -31.77 14.50 -20.20
N ALA A 297 -32.73 14.70 -19.29
CA ALA A 297 -33.32 13.62 -18.51
C ALA A 297 -34.21 12.72 -19.38
N GLU A 298 -34.98 13.32 -20.28
CA GLU A 298 -35.86 12.61 -21.22
C GLU A 298 -35.10 11.88 -22.32
N GLU A 299 -34.03 12.51 -22.83
CA GLU A 299 -33.16 11.95 -23.86
C GLU A 299 -32.15 10.93 -23.28
N GLY A 300 -32.10 10.79 -21.95
CA GLY A 300 -31.20 9.86 -21.26
C GLY A 300 -29.72 10.23 -21.38
N THR A 301 -29.42 11.52 -21.59
CA THR A 301 -28.06 12.05 -21.81
C THR A 301 -27.44 12.66 -20.55
N LEU A 302 -28.16 12.66 -19.42
CA LEU A 302 -27.62 13.05 -18.11
C LEU A 302 -26.41 12.20 -17.72
N THR A 303 -25.48 12.82 -16.99
CA THR A 303 -24.45 12.10 -16.25
C THR A 303 -25.10 11.13 -15.27
N ARG A 304 -24.41 10.04 -14.95
CA ARG A 304 -24.91 8.99 -14.06
C ARG A 304 -25.26 9.55 -12.68
N GLU A 305 -24.40 10.43 -12.18
CA GLU A 305 -24.55 11.16 -10.92
C GLU A 305 -25.82 12.00 -10.94
N SER A 306 -26.02 12.83 -11.97
CA SER A 306 -27.22 13.66 -12.12
C SER A 306 -28.50 12.83 -12.24
N SER A 307 -28.46 11.70 -12.95
CA SER A 307 -29.60 10.78 -13.08
C SER A 307 -30.00 10.18 -11.72
N SER A 308 -29.02 9.67 -10.97
CA SER A 308 -29.24 9.12 -9.62
C SER A 308 -29.76 10.17 -8.64
N GLU A 309 -29.22 11.39 -8.70
CA GLU A 309 -29.65 12.51 -7.87
C GLU A 309 -31.12 12.87 -8.15
N GLN A 310 -31.49 13.07 -9.42
CA GLN A 310 -32.88 13.43 -9.77
C GLN A 310 -33.88 12.31 -9.43
N ALA A 311 -33.51 11.05 -9.61
CA ALA A 311 -34.33 9.90 -9.21
C ALA A 311 -34.56 9.85 -7.68
N SER A 312 -33.57 10.26 -6.88
CA SER A 312 -33.68 10.26 -5.41
C SER A 312 -34.75 11.23 -4.89
N ALA A 313 -35.01 12.33 -5.60
CA ALA A 313 -36.06 13.30 -5.28
C ALA A 313 -37.43 12.94 -5.89
N GLY A 314 -37.51 11.83 -6.63
CA GLY A 314 -38.74 11.37 -7.31
C GLY A 314 -39.07 12.15 -8.58
N LEU A 315 -38.09 12.86 -9.17
CA LEU A 315 -38.29 13.62 -10.41
C LEU A 315 -38.44 12.70 -11.64
N ASP A 316 -38.05 11.43 -11.50
CA ASP A 316 -38.27 10.36 -12.49
C ASP A 316 -39.74 9.89 -12.55
N ARG A 317 -40.56 10.28 -11.56
CA ARG A 317 -41.95 9.83 -11.35
C ARG A 317 -42.93 10.99 -11.23
N LEU A 318 -42.67 12.08 -11.96
CA LEU A 318 -43.56 13.23 -12.05
C LEU A 318 -44.83 12.88 -12.83
N SER A 319 -45.97 13.35 -12.34
CA SER A 319 -47.20 13.43 -13.13
C SER A 319 -47.07 14.48 -14.24
N ALA A 320 -47.97 14.42 -15.23
CA ALA A 320 -47.97 15.39 -16.32
C ALA A 320 -48.12 16.84 -15.84
N GLU A 321 -48.92 17.08 -14.79
CA GLU A 321 -49.13 18.40 -14.21
C GLU A 321 -47.87 18.91 -13.48
N GLU A 322 -47.21 18.04 -12.68
CA GLU A 322 -45.98 18.40 -11.97
C GLU A 322 -44.82 18.66 -12.94
N LEU A 323 -44.73 17.88 -14.02
CA LEU A 323 -43.73 18.07 -15.06
C LEU A 323 -43.95 19.40 -15.81
N ASP A 324 -45.19 19.75 -16.13
CA ASP A 324 -45.50 21.03 -16.77
C ASP A 324 -45.19 22.22 -15.86
N ALA A 325 -45.51 22.11 -14.55
CA ALA A 325 -45.17 23.11 -13.55
C ALA A 325 -43.65 23.31 -13.42
N LEU A 326 -42.87 22.23 -13.35
CA LEU A 326 -41.41 22.30 -13.25
C LEU A 326 -40.78 22.88 -14.54
N ARG A 327 -41.30 22.53 -15.72
CA ARG A 327 -40.88 23.12 -17.00
C ARG A 327 -41.22 24.61 -17.09
N GLY A 328 -42.39 25.01 -16.60
CA GLY A 328 -42.79 26.41 -16.51
C GLY A 328 -41.86 27.21 -15.60
N LEU A 329 -41.49 26.62 -14.46
CA LEU A 329 -40.52 27.20 -13.53
C LEU A 329 -39.13 27.33 -14.16
N ASN A 330 -38.58 26.27 -14.76
CA ASN A 330 -37.29 26.31 -15.46
C ASN A 330 -37.25 27.41 -16.54
N ARG A 331 -38.32 27.53 -17.33
CA ARG A 331 -38.45 28.57 -18.37
C ARG A 331 -38.42 29.97 -17.78
N SER A 332 -39.25 30.22 -16.75
CA SER A 332 -39.32 31.50 -16.06
C SER A 332 -37.98 31.88 -15.44
N TYR A 333 -37.28 30.89 -14.87
CA TYR A 333 -35.99 31.07 -14.26
C TYR A 333 -34.91 31.42 -15.28
N ARG A 334 -34.87 30.72 -16.42
CA ARG A 334 -33.94 30.99 -17.52
C ARG A 334 -34.20 32.35 -18.16
N GLU A 335 -35.46 32.73 -18.38
CA GLU A 335 -35.83 34.05 -18.91
C GLU A 335 -35.40 35.19 -17.98
N ARG A 336 -35.55 35.02 -16.67
CA ARG A 336 -35.23 36.05 -15.68
C ARG A 336 -33.73 36.17 -15.39
N PHE A 337 -33.03 35.05 -15.25
CA PHE A 337 -31.66 35.03 -14.72
C PHE A 337 -30.60 34.62 -15.75
N GLY A 338 -30.99 33.96 -16.85
CA GLY A 338 -30.09 33.55 -17.94
C GLY A 338 -29.27 32.29 -17.66
N PHE A 339 -29.71 31.46 -16.71
CA PHE A 339 -29.11 30.19 -16.31
C PHE A 339 -30.18 29.27 -15.68
N PRO A 340 -29.95 27.95 -15.58
CA PRO A 340 -30.95 27.00 -15.08
C PRO A 340 -31.21 27.14 -13.57
N LEU A 341 -32.38 26.67 -13.11
CA LEU A 341 -32.65 26.51 -11.68
C LEU A 341 -31.83 25.33 -11.14
N ILE A 342 -30.83 25.64 -10.30
CA ILE A 342 -30.01 24.61 -9.65
C ILE A 342 -30.53 24.39 -8.23
N ALA A 343 -30.70 23.11 -7.88
CA ALA A 343 -31.10 22.66 -6.56
C ALA A 343 -30.35 21.37 -6.21
N CYS A 344 -29.87 21.25 -4.98
CA CYS A 344 -29.38 20.00 -4.43
C CYS A 344 -30.57 19.09 -4.12
N VAL A 345 -31.05 18.37 -5.15
CA VAL A 345 -32.30 17.60 -5.12
C VAL A 345 -32.41 16.60 -3.96
N ARG A 346 -31.28 16.08 -3.45
CA ARG A 346 -31.24 15.19 -2.27
C ARG A 346 -31.72 15.86 -0.97
N GLU A 347 -31.79 17.19 -0.93
CA GLU A 347 -32.36 17.96 0.19
C GLU A 347 -33.84 18.33 -0.03
N HIS A 348 -34.43 17.90 -1.15
CA HIS A 348 -35.76 18.28 -1.58
C HIS A 348 -36.66 17.08 -1.89
N THR A 349 -37.96 17.36 -1.96
CA THR A 349 -38.97 16.49 -2.56
C THR A 349 -39.51 17.19 -3.81
N LYS A 350 -40.17 16.45 -4.70
CA LYS A 350 -40.83 17.04 -5.88
C LYS A 350 -41.81 18.19 -5.55
N ASP A 351 -42.46 18.16 -4.38
CA ASP A 351 -43.36 19.23 -3.96
C ASP A 351 -42.59 20.44 -3.41
N SER A 352 -41.53 20.19 -2.62
CA SER A 352 -40.76 21.27 -2.01
C SER A 352 -39.91 22.04 -3.02
N ILE A 353 -39.42 21.37 -4.07
CA ILE A 353 -38.54 21.99 -5.09
C ILE A 353 -39.29 23.04 -5.93
N ILE A 354 -40.56 22.78 -6.27
CA ILE A 354 -41.37 23.71 -7.06
C ILE A 354 -41.72 24.94 -6.21
N ALA A 355 -42.17 24.75 -4.98
CA ALA A 355 -42.45 25.87 -4.07
C ALA A 355 -41.20 26.71 -3.80
N TRP A 356 -40.08 26.05 -3.55
CA TRP A 356 -38.80 26.69 -3.30
C TRP A 356 -38.28 27.48 -4.51
N GLY A 357 -38.36 26.92 -5.73
CA GLY A 357 -37.96 27.63 -6.94
C GLY A 357 -38.87 28.80 -7.29
N ASN A 358 -40.17 28.69 -7.04
CA ASN A 358 -41.11 29.82 -7.23
C ASN A 358 -40.78 31.00 -6.32
N ALA A 359 -40.46 30.75 -5.04
CA ALA A 359 -40.05 31.81 -4.12
C ALA A 359 -38.77 32.53 -4.59
N ARG A 360 -37.82 31.79 -5.16
CA ARG A 360 -36.56 32.32 -5.71
C ARG A 360 -36.76 33.23 -6.92
N LEU A 361 -37.86 33.08 -7.65
CA LEU A 361 -38.17 33.98 -8.75
C LEU A 361 -38.28 35.43 -8.28
N GLU A 362 -38.50 35.74 -6.99
CA GLU A 362 -38.56 37.13 -6.53
C GLU A 362 -37.19 37.78 -6.33
N HIS A 363 -36.12 36.99 -6.28
CA HIS A 363 -34.78 37.47 -5.98
C HIS A 363 -34.12 38.26 -7.13
N SER A 364 -33.00 38.91 -6.79
CA SER A 364 -32.12 39.55 -7.75
C SER A 364 -31.20 38.53 -8.41
N ARG A 365 -30.75 38.81 -9.65
CA ARG A 365 -29.85 37.93 -10.39
C ARG A 365 -28.54 37.64 -9.66
N GLU A 366 -27.95 38.62 -8.99
CA GLU A 366 -26.71 38.43 -8.23
C GLU A 366 -26.90 37.52 -7.03
N HIS A 367 -28.03 37.68 -6.32
CA HIS A 367 -28.38 36.79 -5.20
C HIS A 367 -28.55 35.35 -5.71
N GLU A 368 -29.17 35.16 -6.88
CA GLU A 368 -29.38 33.84 -7.44
C GLU A 368 -28.12 33.16 -7.95
N ILE A 369 -27.10 33.92 -8.36
CA ILE A 369 -25.77 33.36 -8.65
C ILE A 369 -25.17 32.77 -7.37
N ASP A 370 -25.21 33.53 -6.26
CA ASP A 370 -24.65 33.08 -4.98
C ASP A 370 -25.39 31.83 -4.44
N ILE A 371 -26.73 31.78 -4.55
CA ILE A 371 -27.51 30.58 -4.20
C ILE A 371 -27.13 29.42 -5.10
N ALA A 372 -27.04 29.62 -6.42
CA ALA A 372 -26.68 28.55 -7.36
C ALA A 372 -25.31 27.94 -7.05
N LEU A 373 -24.30 28.77 -6.76
CA LEU A 373 -22.98 28.28 -6.31
C LEU A 373 -23.08 27.53 -4.97
N GLY A 374 -23.92 28.00 -4.04
CA GLY A 374 -24.20 27.29 -2.79
C GLY A 374 -24.79 25.90 -3.00
N GLU A 375 -25.75 25.77 -3.91
CA GLU A 375 -26.37 24.48 -4.26
C GLU A 375 -25.37 23.54 -4.95
N ILE A 376 -24.56 24.04 -5.89
CA ILE A 376 -23.48 23.26 -6.51
C ILE A 376 -22.48 22.76 -5.45
N THR A 377 -22.16 23.57 -4.45
CA THR A 377 -21.26 23.18 -3.35
C THR A 377 -21.80 22.00 -2.55
N LYS A 378 -23.12 22.00 -2.27
CA LYS A 378 -23.80 20.88 -1.59
C LYS A 378 -23.80 19.61 -2.43
N ILE A 379 -24.12 19.73 -3.72
CA ILE A 379 -24.10 18.62 -4.69
C ILE A 379 -22.71 18.00 -4.74
N ALA A 380 -21.66 18.82 -4.92
CA ALA A 380 -20.28 18.36 -4.94
C ALA A 380 -19.87 17.66 -3.62
N ARG A 381 -20.37 18.11 -2.46
CA ARG A 381 -20.13 17.43 -1.17
C ARG A 381 -20.70 16.02 -1.14
N LEU A 382 -21.93 15.86 -1.60
CA LEU A 382 -22.62 14.57 -1.64
C LEU A 382 -21.97 13.61 -2.63
N ARG A 383 -21.62 14.09 -3.83
CA ARG A 383 -20.88 13.31 -4.82
C ARG A 383 -19.50 12.88 -4.33
N LEU A 384 -18.78 13.78 -3.66
CA LEU A 384 -17.51 13.45 -3.03
C LEU A 384 -17.69 12.35 -1.97
N ALA A 385 -18.72 12.43 -1.14
CA ALA A 385 -19.02 11.38 -0.15
C ALA A 385 -19.33 10.03 -0.82
N ASP A 386 -20.12 10.00 -1.89
CA ASP A 386 -20.47 8.78 -2.62
C ASP A 386 -19.24 8.14 -3.29
N LEU A 387 -18.33 8.98 -3.78
CA LEU A 387 -17.06 8.55 -4.37
C LEU A 387 -16.15 7.90 -3.33
N LEU A 388 -16.07 8.48 -2.13
CA LEU A 388 -15.28 7.95 -1.01
C LEU A 388 -15.86 6.69 -0.39
N SER A 389 -17.20 6.54 -0.39
CA SER A 389 -17.85 5.35 0.15
C SER A 389 -17.89 4.18 -0.85
N GLY A 390 -17.34 4.35 -2.07
CA GLY A 390 -17.36 3.34 -3.12
C GLY A 390 -18.76 3.06 -3.70
N ASN A 391 -19.72 3.97 -3.48
CA ASN A 391 -21.09 3.86 -4.02
C ASN A 391 -21.20 4.42 -5.45
N ALA A 392 -20.14 5.05 -5.97
CA ALA A 392 -20.06 5.54 -7.34
C ALA A 392 -19.85 4.43 -8.40
N SER A 393 -19.82 3.15 -8.02
CA SER A 393 -19.50 2.01 -8.91
C SER A 393 -20.64 1.57 -9.80
#